data_AF-A0A7S1WVJ5-F1
#
_entry.id   AF-A0A7S1WVJ5-F1
#
_cell.length_a   1.000
_cell.length_b   1.000
_cell.length_c   1.000
_cell.angle_alpha   90.00
_cell.angle_beta   90.00
_cell.angle_gamma   90.00
#
_symmetry.space_group_name_H-M   'P 1'
#
loop_
_entity.id
_entity.type
_entity.pdbx_description
1 polymer ?
#
loop_
_entity_poly.entity_id
_entity_poly.type
_entity_poly.pdbx_seq_one_letter_code
_entity_poly.pdbx_strand_id
1 'polypeptide(L)'
;MEVDMDMEPEMQNTVALAEALGAAQVDGVPPVPHPAQVQAWTEETDYSEKYCDDIYEYRRVTVPRAMLQIFPQGRCMAESEWRSHGITMSRGWQHYDHHSPEANVLLFRRVLGTDPKSGQIPPEMAEKVQKREAYIAELEQMRQRMAQEQARRQEQVAMDMY
;
A
#
# COMPACT_ATOMS: atom_id res chain seq x y z
N MET A 1 32.33 -62.69 -13.69
CA MET A 1 31.11 -62.06 -13.15
C MET A 1 31.46 -60.61 -12.92
N GLU A 2 31.18 -59.82 -13.94
CA GLU A 2 31.02 -58.38 -13.80
C GLU A 2 29.80 -58.14 -12.92
N VAL A 3 29.91 -57.19 -12.02
CA VAL A 3 28.78 -56.39 -11.55
C VAL A 3 29.34 -54.98 -11.36
N ASP A 4 29.32 -54.24 -12.46
CA ASP A 4 29.15 -52.80 -12.44
C ASP A 4 27.97 -52.46 -11.51
N MET A 5 28.26 -51.66 -10.49
CA MET A 5 27.23 -50.93 -9.74
C MET A 5 27.50 -49.45 -9.97
N ASP A 6 27.07 -48.99 -11.14
CA ASP A 6 26.69 -47.60 -11.35
C ASP A 6 25.62 -47.24 -10.31
N MET A 7 25.93 -46.29 -9.43
CA MET A 7 24.93 -45.61 -8.62
C MET A 7 25.13 -44.11 -8.79
N GLU A 8 24.14 -43.50 -9.42
CA GLU A 8 24.05 -42.10 -9.86
C GLU A 8 24.26 -41.05 -8.74
N PRO A 9 24.64 -39.81 -9.10
CA PRO A 9 25.08 -38.78 -8.16
C PRO A 9 23.91 -38.01 -7.53
N GLU A 10 23.32 -38.53 -6.45
CA GLU A 10 22.38 -37.76 -5.61
C GLU A 10 23.09 -36.97 -4.50
N MET A 11 23.94 -36.03 -4.88
CA MET A 11 24.52 -35.09 -3.91
C MET A 11 24.48 -33.65 -4.42
N GLN A 12 23.25 -33.20 -4.72
CA GLN A 12 22.92 -31.80 -4.98
C GLN A 12 21.72 -31.28 -4.18
N ASN A 13 21.19 -32.06 -3.22
CA ASN A 13 20.02 -31.64 -2.45
C ASN A 13 20.25 -31.44 -0.95
N THR A 14 21.50 -31.27 -0.51
CA THR A 14 21.82 -30.96 0.90
C THR A 14 21.82 -29.46 1.21
N VAL A 15 21.51 -28.59 0.24
CA VAL A 15 21.45 -27.13 0.44
C VAL A 15 20.01 -26.63 0.68
N ALA A 16 18.98 -27.42 0.38
CA ALA A 16 17.59 -26.96 0.40
C ALA A 16 16.85 -27.05 1.76
N LEU A 17 17.51 -27.52 2.84
CA LEU A 17 16.87 -27.63 4.17
C LEU A 17 17.44 -26.66 5.22
N ALA A 18 18.53 -25.94 4.91
CA ALA A 18 19.17 -25.00 5.84
C ALA A 18 18.65 -23.55 5.74
N GLU A 19 17.85 -23.22 4.72
CA GLU A 19 17.28 -21.87 4.55
C GLU A 19 15.93 -21.67 5.29
N ALA A 20 15.43 -22.69 5.99
CA ALA A 20 14.10 -22.66 6.60
C ALA A 20 14.03 -22.07 8.03
N LEU A 21 15.15 -21.73 8.69
CA LEU A 21 15.13 -21.34 10.12
C LEU A 21 16.16 -20.26 10.50
N GLY A 22 16.31 -19.20 9.67
CA GLY A 22 17.40 -18.24 9.83
C GLY A 22 17.08 -16.75 9.76
N ALA A 23 15.82 -16.31 9.68
CA ALA A 23 15.50 -14.88 9.73
C ALA A 23 15.16 -14.49 11.17
N ALA A 24 16.20 -14.12 11.92
CA ALA A 24 16.05 -13.47 13.21
C ALA A 24 15.16 -12.23 13.08
N GLN A 25 14.07 -12.24 13.84
CA GLN A 25 13.16 -11.12 14.04
C GLN A 25 13.96 -9.96 14.65
N VAL A 26 14.41 -9.01 13.82
CA VAL A 26 14.87 -7.70 14.28
C VAL A 26 13.64 -6.81 14.42
N ASP A 27 13.43 -6.28 15.63
CA ASP A 27 12.29 -5.46 15.99
C ASP A 27 11.97 -4.35 14.96
N GLY A 28 10.77 -4.41 14.39
CA GLY A 28 10.07 -3.25 13.83
C GLY A 28 10.36 -2.85 12.38
N VAL A 29 11.24 -3.54 11.64
CA VAL A 29 11.44 -3.29 10.21
C VAL A 29 10.65 -4.33 9.40
N PRO A 30 9.66 -3.93 8.57
CA PRO A 30 8.98 -4.89 7.71
C PRO A 30 10.02 -5.53 6.77
N PRO A 31 9.96 -6.86 6.56
CA PRO A 31 10.93 -7.55 5.72
C PRO A 31 10.92 -6.93 4.33
N VAL A 32 12.09 -6.44 3.89
CA VAL A 32 12.25 -5.90 2.54
C VAL A 32 11.98 -7.05 1.56
N PRO A 33 11.00 -6.90 0.64
CA PRO A 33 10.64 -7.99 -0.25
C PRO A 33 11.77 -8.31 -1.22
N HIS A 34 11.99 -9.59 -1.49
CA HIS A 34 13.02 -10.03 -2.43
C HIS A 34 12.69 -9.53 -3.86
N PRO A 35 13.67 -9.17 -4.70
CA PRO A 35 13.39 -8.64 -6.05
C PRO A 35 12.49 -9.54 -6.91
N ALA A 36 12.66 -10.87 -6.82
CA ALA A 36 11.81 -11.82 -7.53
C ALA A 36 10.34 -11.79 -7.04
N GLN A 37 10.12 -11.54 -5.75
CA GLN A 37 8.79 -11.40 -5.17
C GLN A 37 8.11 -10.11 -5.64
N VAL A 38 8.86 -9.00 -5.68
CA VAL A 38 8.36 -7.72 -6.23
C VAL A 38 7.99 -7.87 -7.71
N GLN A 39 8.79 -8.60 -8.48
CA GLN A 39 8.48 -8.87 -9.89
C GLN A 39 7.17 -9.65 -10.05
N ALA A 40 7.00 -10.74 -9.29
CA ALA A 40 5.76 -11.52 -9.31
C ALA A 40 4.54 -10.67 -8.94
N TRP A 41 4.67 -9.83 -7.89
CA TRP A 41 3.59 -8.93 -7.51
C TRP A 41 3.28 -7.86 -8.54
N THR A 42 4.29 -7.36 -9.25
CA THR A 42 4.12 -6.40 -10.34
C THR A 42 3.26 -6.99 -11.44
N GLU A 43 3.46 -8.27 -11.76
CA GLU A 43 2.72 -8.98 -12.81
C GLU A 43 1.26 -9.29 -12.42
N GLU A 44 1.00 -9.56 -11.14
CA GLU A 44 -0.34 -9.84 -10.62
C GLU A 44 -1.13 -8.56 -10.25
N THR A 45 -0.47 -7.40 -10.19
CA THR A 45 -1.13 -6.12 -9.89
C THR A 45 -2.01 -5.65 -11.05
N ASP A 46 -3.30 -5.45 -10.78
CA ASP A 46 -4.28 -4.96 -11.75
C ASP A 46 -4.58 -3.46 -11.57
N TYR A 47 -4.73 -2.75 -12.69
CA TYR A 47 -4.97 -1.30 -12.72
C TYR A 47 -6.31 -1.01 -13.39
N SER A 48 -7.25 -0.38 -12.67
CA SER A 48 -8.54 -0.05 -13.27
C SER A 48 -8.43 1.04 -14.33
N GLU A 49 -9.52 1.17 -15.10
CA GLU A 49 -9.80 2.38 -15.86
C GLU A 49 -9.81 3.61 -14.94
N LYS A 50 -9.50 4.76 -15.54
CA LYS A 50 -9.49 6.04 -14.84
C LYS A 50 -10.87 6.66 -14.91
N TYR A 51 -11.26 7.34 -13.84
CA TYR A 51 -12.44 8.19 -13.81
C TYR A 51 -12.06 9.55 -13.23
N CYS A 52 -12.82 10.58 -13.56
CA CYS A 52 -12.45 11.96 -13.26
C CYS A 52 -13.61 12.69 -12.58
N ASP A 53 -13.30 13.60 -11.68
CA ASP A 53 -14.21 14.69 -11.30
C ASP A 53 -13.73 16.02 -11.91
N ASP A 54 -14.01 17.15 -11.25
CA ASP A 54 -13.61 18.48 -11.66
C ASP A 54 -12.16 18.86 -11.28
N ILE A 55 -11.50 18.08 -10.43
CA ILE A 55 -10.19 18.39 -9.84
C ILE A 55 -9.19 17.24 -10.03
N TYR A 56 -9.62 16.00 -9.83
CA TYR A 56 -8.78 14.81 -9.79
C TYR A 56 -9.19 13.77 -10.84
N GLU A 57 -8.21 13.05 -11.35
CA GLU A 57 -8.38 11.71 -11.91
C GLU A 57 -8.10 10.67 -10.83
N TYR A 58 -8.87 9.59 -10.85
CA TYR A 58 -8.85 8.51 -9.88
C TYR A 58 -8.62 7.18 -10.57
N ARG A 59 -8.06 6.23 -9.83
CA ARG A 59 -7.88 4.84 -10.23
C ARG A 59 -7.82 3.96 -8.99
N ARG A 60 -8.38 2.75 -9.08
CA ARG A 60 -8.12 1.69 -8.10
C ARG A 60 -7.01 0.78 -8.61
N VAL A 61 -6.14 0.35 -7.70
CA VAL A 61 -5.09 -0.62 -7.98
C VAL A 61 -5.34 -1.83 -7.09
N THR A 62 -5.57 -2.98 -7.71
CA THR A 62 -5.80 -4.23 -7.00
C THR A 62 -4.48 -4.97 -6.91
N VAL A 63 -3.98 -5.16 -5.69
CA VAL A 63 -2.70 -5.84 -5.45
C VAL A 63 -2.92 -7.28 -4.95
N PRO A 64 -1.93 -8.16 -5.08
CA PRO A 64 -1.90 -9.46 -4.42
C PRO A 64 -2.08 -9.34 -2.91
N ARG A 65 -2.91 -10.21 -2.31
CA ARG A 65 -3.16 -10.19 -0.85
C ARG A 65 -1.90 -10.40 -0.01
N ALA A 66 -0.89 -11.08 -0.55
CA ALA A 66 0.40 -11.28 0.11
C ALA A 66 1.13 -9.96 0.39
N MET A 67 0.90 -8.90 -0.39
CA MET A 67 1.50 -7.58 -0.19
C MET A 67 0.95 -6.85 1.04
N LEU A 68 -0.25 -7.21 1.51
CA LEU A 68 -0.89 -6.50 2.62
C LEU A 68 -0.09 -6.57 3.92
N GLN A 69 0.72 -7.61 4.10
CA GLN A 69 1.52 -7.81 5.31
C GLN A 69 2.68 -6.82 5.45
N ILE A 70 3.14 -6.23 4.33
CA ILE A 70 4.25 -5.29 4.31
C ILE A 70 3.79 -3.83 4.22
N PHE A 71 2.50 -3.59 4.02
CA PHE A 71 1.94 -2.23 3.96
C PHE A 71 1.82 -1.61 5.36
N PRO A 72 1.99 -0.27 5.46
CA PRO A 72 1.81 0.42 6.73
C PRO A 72 0.34 0.31 7.20
N GLN A 73 0.16 -0.01 8.48
CA GLN A 73 -1.16 -0.04 9.09
C GLN A 73 -1.60 1.36 9.52
N GLY A 74 -2.87 1.70 9.27
CA GLY A 74 -3.47 2.94 9.75
C GLY A 74 -3.04 4.22 9.03
N ARG A 75 -2.30 4.13 7.92
CA ARG A 75 -1.98 5.29 7.06
C ARG A 75 -1.81 4.93 5.59
N CYS A 76 -2.01 5.93 4.73
CA CYS A 76 -1.68 5.84 3.32
C CYS A 76 -0.15 5.81 3.07
N MET A 77 0.21 5.30 1.89
CA MET A 77 1.60 5.14 1.46
C MET A 77 2.10 6.35 0.68
N ALA A 78 3.35 6.74 0.89
CA ALA A 78 4.04 7.74 0.07
C ALA A 78 4.46 7.18 -1.29
N GLU A 79 4.77 8.06 -2.26
CA GLU A 79 5.17 7.65 -3.62
C GLU A 79 6.35 6.67 -3.65
N SER A 80 7.36 6.91 -2.83
CA SER A 80 8.51 6.00 -2.73
C SER A 80 8.13 4.62 -2.19
N GLU A 81 7.20 4.55 -1.25
CA GLU A 81 6.81 3.31 -0.57
C GLU A 81 6.08 2.39 -1.53
N TRP A 82 4.99 2.85 -2.17
CA TRP A 82 4.22 2.00 -3.08
C TRP A 82 5.02 1.63 -4.34
N ARG A 83 5.93 2.49 -4.82
CA ARG A 83 6.84 2.14 -5.93
C ARG A 83 7.81 1.03 -5.54
N SER A 84 8.30 1.02 -4.30
CA SER A 84 9.22 -0.03 -3.82
C SER A 84 8.56 -1.42 -3.78
N HIS A 85 7.23 -1.46 -3.71
CA HIS A 85 6.45 -2.69 -3.71
C HIS A 85 6.07 -3.18 -5.12
N GLY A 86 6.53 -2.50 -6.18
CA GLY A 86 6.27 -2.92 -7.57
C GLY A 86 5.06 -2.26 -8.22
N ILE A 87 4.38 -1.34 -7.54
CA ILE A 87 3.29 -0.57 -8.15
C ILE A 87 3.90 0.48 -9.08
N THR A 88 3.55 0.45 -10.37
CA THR A 88 4.12 1.33 -11.40
C THR A 88 3.05 2.19 -12.06
N MET A 89 3.18 3.50 -11.90
CA MET A 89 2.33 4.50 -12.57
C MET A 89 3.16 5.73 -12.96
N SER A 90 2.56 6.63 -13.76
CA SER A 90 3.13 7.96 -14.03
C SER A 90 3.34 8.78 -12.76
N ARG A 91 4.01 9.93 -12.82
CA ARG A 91 4.16 10.80 -11.65
C ARG A 91 2.85 11.49 -11.26
N GLY A 92 2.78 11.91 -10.00
CA GLY A 92 1.69 12.72 -9.44
C GLY A 92 0.53 11.93 -8.81
N TRP A 93 0.59 10.59 -8.79
CA TRP A 93 -0.40 9.77 -8.11
C TRP A 93 -0.17 9.73 -6.59
N GLN A 94 -1.24 9.96 -5.84
CA GLN A 94 -1.28 9.92 -4.38
C GLN A 94 -2.23 8.81 -3.92
N HIS A 95 -1.76 7.94 -3.03
CA HIS A 95 -2.62 7.03 -2.27
C HIS A 95 -3.33 7.87 -1.21
N TYR A 96 -4.65 8.01 -1.29
CA TYR A 96 -5.38 9.02 -0.51
C TYR A 96 -6.37 8.45 0.51
N ASP A 97 -6.79 7.20 0.37
CA ASP A 97 -7.73 6.59 1.31
C ASP A 97 -7.66 5.06 1.27
N HIS A 98 -8.14 4.43 2.33
CA HIS A 98 -8.24 2.98 2.48
C HIS A 98 -9.62 2.48 2.05
N HIS A 99 -9.66 1.45 1.21
CA HIS A 99 -10.92 0.80 0.86
C HIS A 99 -11.34 -0.20 1.96
N SER A 100 -12.29 0.20 2.81
CA SER A 100 -12.73 -0.62 3.95
C SER A 100 -13.29 -2.02 3.57
N PRO A 101 -14.03 -2.21 2.46
CA PRO A 101 -14.52 -3.53 2.06
C PRO A 101 -13.42 -4.51 1.61
N GLU A 102 -12.43 -4.04 0.85
CA GLU A 102 -11.37 -4.88 0.28
C GLU A 102 -9.99 -4.23 0.50
N ALA A 103 -9.25 -4.73 1.48
CA ALA A 103 -7.95 -4.16 1.87
C ALA A 103 -6.89 -4.21 0.75
N ASN A 104 -7.00 -5.16 -0.19
CA ASN A 104 -6.11 -5.30 -1.34
C ASN A 104 -6.45 -4.37 -2.51
N VAL A 105 -7.43 -3.48 -2.34
CA VAL A 105 -7.75 -2.43 -3.29
C VAL A 105 -7.23 -1.10 -2.75
N LEU A 106 -6.25 -0.54 -3.44
CA LEU A 106 -5.63 0.75 -3.11
C LEU A 106 -6.27 1.87 -3.95
N LEU A 107 -6.60 2.99 -3.30
CA LEU A 107 -7.26 4.12 -3.94
C LEU A 107 -6.25 5.22 -4.25
N PHE A 108 -6.08 5.55 -5.52
CA PHE A 108 -5.18 6.59 -5.98
C PHE A 108 -5.94 7.74 -6.63
N ARG A 109 -5.44 8.96 -6.42
CA ARG A 109 -5.88 10.18 -7.09
C ARG A 109 -4.69 10.97 -7.62
N ARG A 110 -4.90 11.75 -8.67
CA ARG A 110 -3.92 12.69 -9.23
C ARG A 110 -4.64 13.92 -9.75
N VAL A 111 -4.05 15.10 -9.62
CA VAL A 111 -4.67 16.34 -10.11
C VAL A 111 -4.79 16.29 -11.63
N LEU A 112 -5.93 16.71 -12.17
CA LEU A 112 -6.14 16.77 -13.62
C LEU A 112 -5.09 17.65 -14.30
N GLY A 113 -4.59 17.18 -15.46
CA GLY A 113 -3.56 17.89 -16.22
C GLY A 113 -2.15 17.79 -15.64
N THR A 114 -1.92 17.00 -14.57
CA THR A 114 -0.58 16.78 -14.03
C THR A 114 0.35 16.19 -15.10
N ASP A 115 1.52 16.79 -15.26
CA ASP A 115 2.51 16.30 -16.22
C ASP A 115 3.03 14.90 -15.77
N PRO A 116 2.92 13.87 -16.63
CA PRO A 116 3.21 12.50 -16.23
C PRO A 116 4.69 12.22 -15.95
N LYS A 117 5.61 13.09 -16.40
CA LYS A 117 7.06 12.91 -16.28
C LYS A 117 7.65 13.69 -15.11
N SER A 118 7.14 14.89 -14.84
CA SER A 118 7.61 15.80 -13.79
C SER A 118 6.73 15.75 -12.53
N GLY A 119 5.46 15.36 -12.65
CA GLY A 119 4.50 15.37 -11.55
C GLY A 119 3.98 16.77 -11.19
N GLN A 120 4.32 17.79 -11.98
CA GLN A 120 3.88 19.16 -11.74
C GLN A 120 2.41 19.34 -12.12
N ILE A 121 1.67 20.02 -11.25
CA ILE A 121 0.26 20.36 -11.49
C ILE A 121 0.16 21.66 -12.31
N PRO A 122 -0.85 21.80 -13.19
CA PRO A 122 -1.11 23.06 -13.87
C PRO A 122 -1.40 24.20 -12.87
N PRO A 123 -0.87 25.42 -13.08
CA PRO A 123 -1.13 26.56 -12.18
C PRO A 123 -2.62 26.87 -11.99
N GLU A 124 -3.42 26.67 -13.03
CA GLU A 124 -4.88 26.84 -13.01
C GLU A 124 -5.61 25.89 -12.04
N MET A 125 -5.00 24.73 -11.73
CA MET A 125 -5.57 23.76 -10.80
C MET A 125 -5.18 24.03 -9.35
N ALA A 126 -4.11 24.80 -9.10
CA ALA A 126 -3.55 24.99 -7.77
C ALA A 126 -4.58 25.55 -6.76
N GLU A 127 -5.35 26.57 -7.14
CA GLU A 127 -6.36 27.16 -6.26
C GLU A 127 -7.51 26.18 -5.97
N LYS A 128 -7.97 25.42 -6.99
CA LYS A 128 -9.03 24.41 -6.83
C LYS A 128 -8.59 23.28 -5.90
N VAL A 129 -7.35 22.80 -6.09
CA VAL A 129 -6.74 21.76 -5.25
C VAL A 129 -6.65 22.26 -3.81
N GLN A 130 -6.11 23.46 -3.59
CA GLN A 130 -5.99 24.04 -2.25
C GLN A 130 -7.35 24.15 -1.54
N LYS A 131 -8.39 24.64 -2.23
CA LYS A 131 -9.76 24.71 -1.69
C LYS A 131 -10.28 23.33 -1.32
N ARG A 132 -10.06 22.33 -2.18
CA ARG A 132 -10.53 20.96 -1.95
C ARG A 132 -9.79 20.29 -0.78
N GLU A 133 -8.48 20.48 -0.69
CA GLU A 133 -7.68 19.95 0.42
C GLU A 133 -8.09 20.60 1.75
N ALA A 134 -8.30 21.91 1.78
CA ALA A 134 -8.80 22.60 2.96
C ALA A 134 -10.16 22.06 3.41
N TYR A 135 -11.08 21.83 2.46
CA TYR A 135 -12.39 21.25 2.74
C TYR A 135 -12.28 19.81 3.29
N ILE A 136 -11.43 18.97 2.70
CA ILE A 136 -11.19 17.60 3.20
C ILE A 136 -10.63 17.64 4.62
N ALA A 137 -9.65 18.51 4.89
CA ALA A 137 -9.06 18.66 6.21
C ALA A 137 -10.08 19.12 7.26
N GLU A 138 -10.97 20.06 6.91
CA GLU A 138 -12.05 20.51 7.79
C GLU A 138 -13.02 19.37 8.13
N LEU A 139 -13.42 18.57 7.13
CA LEU A 139 -14.27 17.40 7.34
C LEU A 139 -13.60 16.35 8.23
N GLU A 140 -12.31 16.07 8.02
CA GLU A 140 -11.56 15.14 8.85
C GLU A 140 -11.43 15.60 10.30
N GLN A 141 -11.15 16.90 10.52
CA GLN A 141 -11.12 17.50 11.85
C GLN A 141 -12.49 17.42 12.54
N MET A 142 -13.57 17.70 11.81
CA MET A 142 -14.93 17.59 12.33
C MET A 142 -15.24 16.13 12.73
N ARG A 143 -14.90 15.15 11.89
CA ARG A 143 -15.05 13.73 12.19
C ARG A 143 -14.27 13.34 13.45
N GLN A 144 -13.02 13.78 13.57
CA GLN A 144 -12.19 13.50 14.74
C GLN A 144 -12.77 14.10 16.02
N ARG A 145 -13.24 15.35 15.97
CA ARG A 145 -13.87 16.03 17.11
C ARG A 145 -15.12 15.29 17.59
N MET A 146 -16.00 14.92 16.65
CA MET A 146 -17.22 14.18 16.97
C MET A 146 -16.91 12.82 17.60
N ALA A 147 -15.92 12.09 17.08
CA ALA A 147 -15.49 10.80 17.64
C ALA A 147 -14.91 10.95 19.05
N GLN A 148 -14.08 11.98 19.28
CA GLN A 148 -13.51 12.27 20.60
C GLN A 148 -14.59 12.63 21.63
N GLU A 149 -15.58 13.43 21.24
CA GLU A 149 -16.69 13.80 22.13
C GLU A 149 -17.55 12.59 22.49
N GLN A 150 -17.85 11.72 21.52
CA GLN A 150 -18.57 10.47 21.77
C GLN A 150 -17.79 9.54 22.71
N ALA A 151 -16.48 9.37 22.49
CA ALA A 151 -15.62 8.55 23.35
C ALA A 151 -15.58 9.09 24.78
N ARG A 152 -15.35 10.40 24.95
CA ARG A 152 -15.36 11.06 26.26
C ARG A 152 -16.71 10.90 26.98
N ARG A 153 -17.82 11.00 26.26
CA ARG A 153 -19.16 10.80 26.82
C ARG A 153 -19.38 9.35 27.25
N GLN A 154 -18.92 8.38 26.46
CA GLN A 154 -18.99 6.96 26.82
C GLN A 154 -18.13 6.65 28.05
N GLU A 155 -16.91 7.20 28.13
CA GLU A 155 -16.04 7.07 29.30
C GLU A 155 -16.66 7.67 30.55
N GLN A 156 -17.26 8.86 30.45
CA GLN A 156 -17.95 9.48 31.58
C GLN A 156 -19.14 8.64 32.06
N VAL A 157 -19.98 8.14 31.15
CA VAL A 157 -21.09 7.24 31.48
C VAL A 157 -20.57 5.93 32.11
N ALA A 158 -19.47 5.38 31.60
CA ALA A 158 -18.87 4.18 32.17
C ALA A 158 -18.31 4.44 33.58
N MET A 159 -17.68 5.60 33.81
CA MET A 159 -17.19 6.02 35.15
C MET A 159 -18.32 6.23 36.15
N ASP A 160 -19.45 6.80 35.74
CA ASP A 160 -20.61 7.05 36.61
C ASP A 160 -21.40 5.76 36.94
N MET A 161 -21.13 4.65 36.24
CA MET A 161 -21.79 3.35 36.41
C MET A 161 -21.09 2.40 37.41
N TYR A 162 -19.90 2.75 37.90
CA TYR A 162 -19.11 1.97 38.87
C TYR A 162 -18.89 2.74 40.17
#